data_AF-A0A9E6RBW2-F1
#
_entry.id   AF-A0A9E6RBW2-F1
#
_cell.length_a   1.000
_cell.length_b   1.000
_cell.length_c   1.000
_cell.angle_alpha   90.00
_cell.angle_beta   90.00
_cell.angle_gamma   90.00
#
_symmetry.space_group_name_H-M   'P 1'
#
loop_
_entity.id
_entity.type
_entity.pdbx_description
1 polymer ?
#
loop_
_entity_poly.entity_id
_entity_poly.type
_entity_poly.pdbx_seq_one_letter_code
_entity_poly.pdbx_strand_id
1 'polypeptide(L)'
;MTGPPNSPTLLREMSERIRALGELPQTSEARAEVEAALGSKWWGLRVLAIAVIGAWRDKAWLVERALRAENGMAGGRFGHARTQSWRDLEAQTAAKAAVPMLDPADAGWLLDRWFSDEPLAFAFYEYVGLRLDPTAVERRVAEEFARRRSQQRRLPLFRLLRLRRGVADRDARLRRLAQGGDETALLARDLLSMEARFRDRQAQTPGGAKRAKVSAGAARRAAAAEALAESRRRAGRKGRR
;
A
#
# COMPACT_ATOMS: atom_id res chain seq x y z
N MET A 1 24.38 34.43 12.59
CA MET A 1 25.16 33.17 12.61
C MET A 1 24.99 32.48 11.28
N THR A 2 25.98 32.53 10.40
CA THR A 2 25.92 31.93 9.05
C THR A 2 26.98 30.85 8.95
N GLY A 3 26.60 29.62 9.30
CA GLY A 3 27.41 28.44 8.93
C GLY A 3 27.49 28.31 7.41
N PRO A 4 28.45 27.52 6.87
CA PRO A 4 28.60 27.36 5.43
C PRO A 4 27.29 26.88 4.79
N PRO A 5 27.01 27.25 3.52
CA PRO A 5 25.72 27.07 2.83
C PRO A 5 25.25 25.62 2.64
N ASN A 6 25.93 24.64 3.22
CA ASN A 6 25.50 23.23 3.29
C ASN A 6 25.85 22.58 4.65
N SER A 7 25.87 23.35 5.74
CA SER A 7 26.16 22.78 7.07
C SER A 7 25.03 21.86 7.57
N PRO A 8 25.34 20.75 8.28
CA PRO A 8 24.32 19.92 8.92
C PRO A 8 23.41 20.71 9.88
N THR A 9 23.96 21.76 10.51
CA THR A 9 23.22 22.69 11.37
C THR A 9 22.10 23.40 10.61
N LEU A 10 22.39 23.95 9.43
CA LEU A 10 21.40 24.61 8.58
C LEU A 10 20.29 23.66 8.15
N LEU A 11 20.64 22.43 7.74
CA LEU A 11 19.63 21.44 7.33
C LEU A 11 18.73 21.04 8.50
N ARG A 12 19.28 20.91 9.70
CA ARG A 12 18.51 20.64 10.92
C ARG A 12 17.54 21.79 11.22
N GLU A 13 18.03 23.03 11.22
CA GLU A 13 17.19 24.22 11.44
C GLU A 13 16.05 24.32 10.42
N MET A 14 16.33 24.09 9.13
CA MET A 14 15.31 24.05 8.09
C MET A 14 14.31 22.91 8.32
N SER A 15 14.78 21.72 8.71
CA SER A 15 13.92 20.56 8.97
C SER A 15 12.98 20.79 10.16
N GLU A 16 13.48 21.40 11.22
CA GLU A 16 12.71 21.76 12.41
C GLU A 16 11.66 22.82 12.07
N ARG A 17 12.05 23.85 11.31
CA ARG A 17 11.14 24.91 10.86
C ARG A 17 10.01 24.35 10.01
N ILE A 18 10.31 23.55 8.98
CA ILE A 18 9.28 22.92 8.13
C ILE A 18 8.37 22.04 8.97
N ARG A 19 8.91 21.23 9.90
CA ARG A 19 8.06 20.38 10.75
C ARG A 19 7.07 21.21 11.58
N ALA A 20 7.51 22.36 12.13
CA ALA A 20 6.65 23.22 12.92
C ALA A 20 5.46 23.77 12.12
N LEU A 21 5.60 23.97 10.79
CA LEU A 21 4.49 24.42 9.94
C LEU A 21 3.31 23.45 9.91
N GLY A 22 3.52 22.16 10.17
CA GLY A 22 2.44 21.16 10.21
C GLY A 22 1.45 21.37 11.35
N GLU A 23 1.88 22.04 12.42
CA GLU A 23 1.04 22.35 13.58
C GLU A 23 0.36 23.74 13.47
N LEU A 24 0.70 24.51 12.44
CA LEU A 24 0.18 25.86 12.21
C LEU A 24 -0.94 25.85 11.15
N PRO A 25 -1.85 26.84 11.17
CA PRO A 25 -2.81 27.04 10.09
C PRO A 25 -2.12 27.25 8.74
N GLN A 26 -2.78 26.82 7.68
CA GLN A 26 -2.30 27.03 6.31
C GLN A 26 -2.47 28.51 5.91
N THR A 27 -1.42 29.32 6.11
CA THR A 27 -1.35 30.70 5.57
C THR A 27 -0.61 30.72 4.23
N SER A 28 -0.67 31.86 3.52
CA SER A 28 0.08 32.09 2.28
C SER A 28 1.59 31.94 2.48
N GLU A 29 2.11 32.46 3.58
CA GLU A 29 3.53 32.45 3.92
C GLU A 29 4.00 31.03 4.25
N ALA A 30 3.25 30.33 5.09
CA ALA A 30 3.52 28.94 5.43
C ALA A 30 3.47 28.06 4.18
N ARG A 31 2.49 28.28 3.29
CA ARG A 31 2.39 27.55 2.02
C ARG A 31 3.60 27.82 1.12
N ALA A 32 4.04 29.07 1.00
CA ALA A 32 5.21 29.40 0.19
C ALA A 32 6.48 28.72 0.71
N GLU A 33 6.65 28.63 2.03
CA GLU A 33 7.80 27.93 2.63
C GLU A 33 7.76 26.41 2.36
N VAL A 34 6.58 25.81 2.45
CA VAL A 34 6.38 24.39 2.10
C VAL A 34 6.67 24.13 0.62
N GLU A 35 6.20 24.99 -0.29
CA GLU A 35 6.49 24.86 -1.73
C GLU A 35 8.00 25.04 -2.03
N ALA A 36 8.69 25.93 -1.31
CA ALA A 36 10.15 26.05 -1.41
C ALA A 36 10.87 24.78 -0.94
N ALA A 37 10.39 24.15 0.14
CA ALA A 37 10.92 22.88 0.63
C ALA A 37 10.65 21.71 -0.34
N LEU A 38 9.50 21.69 -1.03
CA LEU A 38 9.19 20.73 -2.10
C LEU A 38 10.16 20.87 -3.29
N GLY A 39 10.58 22.09 -3.63
CA GLY A 39 11.58 22.37 -4.67
C GLY A 39 13.03 22.09 -4.25
N SER A 40 13.29 21.83 -2.97
CA SER A 40 14.63 21.69 -2.42
C SER A 40 15.43 20.54 -3.05
N LYS A 41 16.75 20.67 -3.18
CA LYS A 41 17.62 19.54 -3.58
C LYS A 41 17.73 18.45 -2.51
N TRP A 42 17.29 18.74 -1.28
CA TRP A 42 17.39 17.83 -0.14
C TRP A 42 16.10 17.02 0.01
N TRP A 43 16.19 15.70 -0.21
CA TRP A 43 15.04 14.80 -0.11
C TRP A 43 14.31 14.85 1.23
N GLY A 44 15.06 14.93 2.33
CA GLY A 44 14.48 15.01 3.67
C GLY A 44 13.54 16.20 3.84
N LEU A 45 13.87 17.36 3.24
CA LEU A 45 13.01 18.53 3.28
C LEU A 45 11.73 18.34 2.44
N ARG A 46 11.82 17.68 1.29
CA ARG A 46 10.63 17.35 0.48
C ARG A 46 9.67 16.41 1.23
N VAL A 47 10.21 15.38 1.90
CA VAL A 47 9.41 14.46 2.71
C VAL A 47 8.71 15.19 3.85
N LEU A 48 9.42 16.06 4.55
CA LEU A 48 8.83 16.87 5.61
C LEU A 48 7.75 17.81 5.06
N ALA A 49 7.99 18.45 3.92
CA ALA A 49 6.99 19.29 3.27
C ALA A 49 5.71 18.52 2.90
N ILE A 50 5.82 17.31 2.34
CA ILE A 50 4.67 16.44 2.07
C ILE A 50 3.95 16.05 3.38
N ALA A 51 4.70 15.80 4.45
CA ALA A 51 4.11 15.52 5.76
C ALA A 51 3.32 16.71 6.31
N VAL A 52 3.79 17.95 6.10
CA VAL A 52 3.07 19.18 6.45
C VAL A 52 1.77 19.31 5.65
N ILE A 53 1.80 19.07 4.33
CA ILE A 53 0.57 19.02 3.51
C ILE A 53 -0.40 17.94 4.05
N GLY A 54 0.15 16.82 4.51
CA GLY A 54 -0.58 15.78 5.25
C GLY A 54 -1.26 16.30 6.52
N ALA A 55 -0.54 17.07 7.34
CA ALA A 55 -1.07 17.65 8.58
C ALA A 55 -2.21 18.65 8.29
N TRP A 56 -2.09 19.45 7.23
CA TRP A 56 -3.12 20.39 6.76
C TRP A 56 -4.34 19.74 6.10
N ARG A 57 -4.34 18.41 5.95
CA ARG A 57 -5.46 17.65 5.36
C ARG A 57 -5.79 18.02 3.90
N ASP A 58 -4.81 18.47 3.13
CA ASP A 58 -4.96 18.77 1.71
C ASP A 58 -4.97 17.47 0.87
N LYS A 59 -6.07 16.72 0.97
CA LYS A 59 -6.28 15.43 0.29
C LYS A 59 -6.11 15.56 -1.22
N ALA A 60 -6.62 16.64 -1.80
CA ALA A 60 -6.60 16.86 -3.24
C ALA A 60 -5.16 16.97 -3.76
N TRP A 61 -4.31 17.79 -3.13
CA TRP A 61 -2.92 17.93 -3.52
C TRP A 61 -2.15 16.60 -3.39
N LEU A 62 -2.36 15.88 -2.29
CA LEU A 62 -1.66 14.61 -2.04
C LEU A 62 -2.03 13.54 -3.06
N VAL A 63 -3.32 13.45 -3.42
CA VAL A 63 -3.81 12.55 -4.45
C VAL A 63 -3.23 12.93 -5.80
N GLU A 64 -3.32 14.20 -6.21
CA GLU A 64 -2.77 14.67 -7.48
C GLU A 64 -1.26 14.35 -7.57
N ARG A 65 -0.53 14.56 -6.48
CA ARG A 65 0.91 14.29 -6.44
C ARG A 65 1.23 12.80 -6.50
N ALA A 66 0.45 11.96 -5.80
CA ALA A 66 0.56 10.51 -5.88
C ALA A 66 0.30 9.99 -7.31
N LEU A 67 -0.56 10.66 -8.06
CA LEU A 67 -0.87 10.32 -9.46
C LEU A 67 0.29 10.59 -10.44
N ARG A 68 1.35 11.29 -10.01
CA ARG A 68 2.50 11.64 -10.88
C ARG A 68 3.57 10.55 -10.95
N ALA A 69 3.37 9.39 -10.33
CA ALA A 69 4.31 8.27 -10.42
C ALA A 69 4.57 7.90 -11.89
N GLU A 70 5.84 7.93 -12.32
CA GLU A 70 6.20 7.72 -13.74
C GLU A 70 6.48 6.25 -14.03
N ASN A 71 7.02 5.52 -13.05
CA ASN A 71 7.50 4.16 -13.28
C ASN A 71 6.71 3.14 -12.48
N GLY A 72 5.87 2.41 -13.21
CA GLY A 72 5.42 1.10 -12.79
C GLY A 72 6.60 0.16 -12.76
N MET A 73 6.83 -0.49 -11.63
CA MET A 73 7.80 -1.57 -11.49
C MET A 73 7.57 -2.76 -12.46
N ALA A 74 6.55 -2.75 -13.34
CA ALA A 74 6.34 -3.76 -14.39
C ALA A 74 7.38 -3.81 -15.50
N GLY A 75 8.18 -2.77 -15.72
CA GLY A 75 9.18 -2.82 -16.79
C GLY A 75 10.39 -3.72 -16.48
N GLY A 76 10.63 -4.03 -15.19
CA GLY A 76 11.77 -4.81 -14.76
C GLY A 76 11.38 -6.25 -14.48
N ARG A 77 11.67 -7.16 -15.43
CA ARG A 77 11.85 -8.57 -15.08
C ARG A 77 12.74 -8.64 -13.83
N PHE A 78 12.30 -9.43 -12.86
CA PHE A 78 13.08 -9.92 -11.72
C PHE A 78 14.60 -9.87 -11.99
N GLY A 79 15.30 -8.84 -11.50
CA GLY A 79 16.76 -8.83 -11.63
C GLY A 79 17.49 -7.50 -11.52
N HIS A 80 16.90 -6.36 -11.89
CA HIS A 80 17.64 -5.09 -11.83
C HIS A 80 16.89 -4.05 -11.00
N ALA A 81 17.47 -3.74 -9.84
CA ALA A 81 17.14 -2.55 -9.06
C ALA A 81 17.44 -1.32 -9.93
N ARG A 82 16.47 -0.91 -10.77
CA ARG A 82 16.51 0.43 -11.33
C ARG A 82 16.36 1.41 -10.18
N THR A 83 17.22 2.42 -10.14
CA THR A 83 17.17 3.49 -9.17
C THR A 83 15.78 4.12 -9.21
N GLN A 84 15.07 4.11 -8.09
CA GLN A 84 13.79 4.82 -7.98
C GLN A 84 14.03 6.29 -8.35
N SER A 85 13.20 6.83 -9.25
CA SER A 85 13.28 8.25 -9.56
C SER A 85 12.83 9.07 -8.35
N TRP A 86 13.30 10.31 -8.25
CA TRP A 86 12.81 11.24 -7.22
C TRP A 86 11.30 11.42 -7.28
N ARG A 87 10.72 11.39 -8.49
CA ARG A 87 9.29 11.52 -8.72
C ARG A 87 8.51 10.31 -8.21
N ASP A 88 9.06 9.10 -8.33
CA ASP A 88 8.44 7.88 -7.79
C ASP A 88 8.46 7.88 -6.25
N LEU A 89 9.54 8.38 -5.64
CA LEU A 89 9.63 8.54 -4.19
C LEU A 89 8.66 9.60 -3.66
N GLU A 90 8.52 10.72 -4.38
CA GLU A 90 7.57 11.79 -4.07
C GLU A 90 6.13 11.29 -4.12
N ALA A 91 5.76 10.60 -5.21
CA ALA A 91 4.42 10.03 -5.37
C ALA A 91 4.10 8.99 -4.28
N GLN A 92 5.05 8.14 -3.91
CA GLN A 92 4.88 7.18 -2.80
C GLN A 92 4.70 7.89 -1.45
N THR A 93 5.46 8.96 -1.20
CA THR A 93 5.38 9.72 0.05
C THR A 93 4.03 10.44 0.14
N ALA A 94 3.57 11.05 -0.97
CA ALA A 94 2.27 11.69 -1.06
C ALA A 94 1.12 10.70 -0.86
N ALA A 95 1.19 9.52 -1.47
CA ALA A 95 0.17 8.48 -1.28
C ALA A 95 0.08 8.02 0.19
N LYS A 96 1.22 7.81 0.86
CA LYS A 96 1.26 7.49 2.29
C LYS A 96 0.65 8.58 3.16
N ALA A 97 0.93 9.85 2.85
CA ALA A 97 0.33 10.98 3.56
C ALA A 97 -1.19 11.12 3.30
N ALA A 98 -1.68 10.71 2.11
CA ALA A 98 -3.10 10.71 1.78
C ALA A 98 -3.88 9.60 2.52
N VAL A 99 -3.26 8.46 2.81
CA VAL A 99 -3.91 7.26 3.41
C VAL A 99 -4.87 7.56 4.57
N PRO A 100 -4.53 8.39 5.56
CA PRO A 100 -5.42 8.68 6.68
C PRO A 100 -6.67 9.50 6.32
N MET A 101 -6.72 10.08 5.13
CA MET A 101 -7.80 10.96 4.64
C MET A 101 -8.72 10.28 3.64
N LEU A 102 -8.35 9.09 3.16
CA LEU A 102 -9.14 8.35 2.20
C LEU A 102 -10.31 7.65 2.88
N ASP A 103 -11.50 7.80 2.31
CA ASP A 103 -12.76 7.32 2.85
C ASP A 103 -13.37 6.19 1.98
N PRO A 104 -14.46 5.53 2.41
CA PRO A 104 -15.08 4.47 1.62
C PRO A 104 -15.57 4.90 0.22
N ALA A 105 -15.86 6.17 -0.02
CA ALA A 105 -16.25 6.66 -1.34
C ALA A 105 -15.06 6.68 -2.31
N ASP A 106 -13.83 6.84 -1.80
CA ASP A 106 -12.59 6.77 -2.61
C ASP A 106 -12.26 5.33 -3.07
N ALA A 107 -12.87 4.30 -2.46
CA ALA A 107 -12.51 2.90 -2.66
C ALA A 107 -12.65 2.42 -4.11
N GLY A 108 -13.74 2.80 -4.79
CA GLY A 108 -13.99 2.41 -6.18
C GLY A 108 -12.93 2.98 -7.11
N TRP A 109 -12.69 4.29 -7.02
CA TRP A 109 -11.67 4.98 -7.80
C TRP A 109 -10.26 4.43 -7.53
N LEU A 110 -9.91 4.19 -6.27
CA LEU A 110 -8.61 3.60 -5.91
C LEU A 110 -8.44 2.21 -6.49
N LEU A 111 -9.48 1.37 -6.44
CA LEU A 111 -9.45 0.04 -7.03
C LEU A 111 -9.31 0.11 -8.56
N ASP A 112 -10.00 1.04 -9.21
CA ASP A 112 -9.87 1.23 -10.65
C ASP A 112 -8.46 1.66 -11.05
N ARG A 113 -7.87 2.63 -10.32
CA ARG A 113 -6.48 3.03 -10.51
C ARG A 113 -5.52 1.90 -10.20
N TRP A 114 -5.74 1.20 -9.10
CA TRP A 114 -4.97 0.05 -8.69
C TRP A 114 -4.95 -1.03 -9.74
N PHE A 115 -6.04 -1.25 -10.50
CA PHE A 115 -6.10 -2.27 -11.55
C PHE A 115 -5.66 -1.78 -12.93
N SER A 116 -5.75 -0.47 -13.19
CA SER A 116 -5.45 0.12 -14.50
C SER A 116 -4.02 0.63 -14.63
N ASP A 117 -3.37 0.97 -13.51
CA ASP A 117 -2.12 1.71 -13.50
C ASP A 117 -1.09 1.02 -12.57
N GLU A 118 -0.01 0.55 -13.18
CA GLU A 118 1.10 -0.14 -12.51
C GLU A 118 1.87 0.74 -11.50
N PRO A 119 2.33 1.96 -11.87
CA PRO A 119 2.95 2.89 -10.92
C PRO A 119 2.06 3.19 -9.70
N LEU A 120 0.78 3.48 -9.92
CA LEU A 120 -0.15 3.82 -8.82
C LEU A 120 -0.48 2.64 -7.92
N ALA A 121 -0.40 1.42 -8.47
CA ALA A 121 -0.52 0.20 -7.70
C ALA A 121 0.68 -0.04 -6.75
N PHE A 122 1.72 0.79 -6.75
CA PHE A 122 2.71 0.73 -5.67
C PHE A 122 2.41 1.77 -4.59
N ALA A 123 2.07 2.99 -5.01
CA ALA A 123 1.87 4.12 -4.13
C ALA A 123 0.73 3.88 -3.12
N PHE A 124 -0.38 3.29 -3.57
CA PHE A 124 -1.57 3.07 -2.73
C PHE A 124 -1.65 1.67 -2.09
N TYR A 125 -0.56 0.89 -2.13
CA TYR A 125 -0.56 -0.51 -1.72
C TYR A 125 -0.97 -0.70 -0.27
N GLU A 126 -0.42 0.12 0.61
CA GLU A 126 -0.75 0.07 2.04
C GLU A 126 -2.24 0.38 2.27
N TYR A 127 -2.85 1.26 1.47
CA TYR A 127 -4.27 1.55 1.60
C TYR A 127 -5.15 0.39 1.11
N VAL A 128 -4.91 -0.09 -0.11
CA VAL A 128 -5.71 -1.18 -0.70
C VAL A 128 -5.56 -2.46 0.12
N GLY A 129 -4.36 -2.73 0.65
CA GLY A 129 -4.08 -3.94 1.43
C GLY A 129 -4.43 -3.87 2.92
N LEU A 130 -4.57 -2.68 3.53
CA LEU A 130 -4.78 -2.56 4.98
C LEU A 130 -6.06 -1.82 5.39
N ARG A 131 -6.64 -1.00 4.50
CA ARG A 131 -7.74 -0.07 4.85
C ARG A 131 -9.02 -0.34 4.08
N LEU A 132 -8.94 -0.86 2.85
CA LEU A 132 -10.13 -1.20 2.08
C LEU A 132 -10.81 -2.46 2.60
N ASP A 133 -12.14 -2.49 2.43
CA ASP A 133 -12.95 -3.67 2.69
C ASP A 133 -12.44 -4.86 1.85
N PRO A 134 -12.00 -5.96 2.49
CA PRO A 134 -11.54 -7.16 1.80
C PRO A 134 -12.52 -7.67 0.74
N THR A 135 -13.84 -7.61 1.00
CA THR A 135 -14.85 -8.10 0.07
C THR A 135 -14.93 -7.24 -1.19
N ALA A 136 -14.85 -5.90 -1.07
CA ALA A 136 -14.77 -5.01 -2.22
C ALA A 136 -13.53 -5.28 -3.09
N VAL A 137 -12.36 -5.47 -2.46
CA VAL A 137 -11.11 -5.81 -3.15
C VAL A 137 -11.24 -7.14 -3.90
N GLU A 138 -11.80 -8.17 -3.23
CA GLU A 138 -12.01 -9.49 -3.82
C GLU A 138 -12.97 -9.49 -5.00
N ARG A 139 -14.06 -8.73 -4.91
CA ARG A 139 -15.03 -8.58 -6.00
C ARG A 139 -14.34 -7.95 -7.22
N ARG A 140 -13.59 -6.87 -7.02
CA ARG A 140 -12.85 -6.22 -8.11
C ARG A 140 -11.81 -7.15 -8.73
N VAL A 141 -11.08 -7.93 -7.91
CA VAL A 141 -10.19 -8.99 -8.41
C VAL A 141 -10.98 -9.97 -9.29
N ALA A 142 -12.15 -10.44 -8.86
CA ALA A 142 -12.99 -11.35 -9.64
C ALA A 142 -13.35 -10.78 -11.01
N GLU A 143 -13.81 -9.53 -11.02
CA GLU A 143 -14.18 -8.81 -12.23
C GLU A 143 -13.00 -8.66 -13.19
N GLU A 144 -11.81 -8.31 -12.70
CA GLU A 144 -10.61 -8.16 -13.54
C GLU A 144 -10.15 -9.50 -14.13
N PHE A 145 -10.31 -10.60 -13.40
CA PHE A 145 -10.03 -11.94 -13.94
C PHE A 145 -11.04 -12.34 -15.03
N ALA A 146 -12.31 -11.99 -14.85
CA ALA A 146 -13.35 -12.25 -15.84
C ALA A 146 -13.15 -11.42 -17.12
N ARG A 147 -12.72 -10.15 -16.97
CA ARG A 147 -12.48 -9.23 -18.10
C ARG A 147 -11.23 -9.55 -18.91
N ARG A 148 -10.20 -10.14 -18.30
CA ARG A 148 -8.89 -10.35 -18.94
C ARG A 148 -8.72 -11.77 -19.49
N ARG A 149 -8.12 -11.87 -20.68
CA ARG A 149 -7.65 -13.15 -21.26
C ARG A 149 -6.55 -13.77 -20.39
N SER A 150 -6.35 -15.10 -20.47
CA SER A 150 -5.44 -15.85 -19.57
C SER A 150 -4.05 -15.23 -19.45
N GLN A 151 -3.44 -14.85 -20.58
CA GLN A 151 -2.10 -14.25 -20.66
C GLN A 151 -2.00 -12.88 -19.96
N GLN A 152 -3.13 -12.19 -19.74
CA GLN A 152 -3.21 -10.87 -19.10
C GLN A 152 -3.56 -10.94 -17.60
N ARG A 153 -3.78 -12.15 -17.05
CA ARG A 153 -4.17 -12.35 -15.63
C ARG A 153 -3.01 -12.30 -14.65
N ARG A 154 -1.75 -12.22 -15.13
CA ARG A 154 -0.54 -12.13 -14.28
C ARG A 154 -0.58 -10.96 -13.32
N LEU A 155 -1.02 -9.79 -13.80
CA LEU A 155 -1.02 -8.56 -13.00
C LEU A 155 -2.08 -8.59 -11.87
N PRO A 156 -3.35 -8.94 -12.11
CA PRO A 156 -4.31 -9.19 -11.04
C PRO A 156 -3.85 -10.25 -10.02
N LEU A 157 -3.22 -11.34 -10.46
CA LEU A 157 -2.66 -12.37 -9.58
C LEU A 157 -1.54 -11.81 -8.68
N PHE A 158 -0.64 -11.02 -9.25
CA PHE A 158 0.43 -10.39 -8.49
C PHE A 158 -0.09 -9.38 -7.46
N ARG A 159 -1.11 -8.61 -7.84
CA ARG A 159 -1.80 -7.67 -6.93
C ARG A 159 -2.51 -8.39 -5.79
N LEU A 160 -3.16 -9.52 -6.07
CA LEU A 160 -3.79 -10.38 -5.06
C LEU A 160 -2.75 -10.90 -4.05
N LEU A 161 -1.59 -11.37 -4.51
CA LEU A 161 -0.50 -11.80 -3.63
C LEU A 161 -0.02 -10.68 -2.71
N ARG A 162 0.06 -9.46 -3.25
CA ARG A 162 0.56 -8.34 -2.48
C ARG A 162 -0.38 -8.01 -1.34
N LEU A 163 -1.70 -8.19 -1.43
CA LEU A 163 -2.60 -7.92 -0.30
C LEU A 163 -2.08 -8.60 0.99
N ARG A 164 -1.77 -7.77 2.00
CA ARG A 164 -1.21 -8.25 3.28
C ARG A 164 -2.29 -9.03 4.05
N ARG A 165 -1.84 -9.97 4.87
CA ARG A 165 -2.66 -10.83 5.77
C ARG A 165 -3.89 -10.09 6.30
N GLY A 166 -5.08 -10.67 6.10
CA GLY A 166 -6.36 -10.12 6.55
C GLY A 166 -7.51 -10.51 5.63
N VAL A 167 -7.22 -10.74 4.36
CA VAL A 167 -8.14 -11.42 3.45
C VAL A 167 -8.02 -12.91 3.74
N ALA A 168 -8.77 -13.41 4.73
CA ALA A 168 -8.77 -14.84 5.10
C ALA A 168 -9.02 -15.75 3.88
N ASP A 169 -9.72 -15.23 2.87
CA ASP A 169 -10.03 -15.92 1.63
C ASP A 169 -8.95 -15.76 0.53
N ARG A 170 -7.87 -14.98 0.72
CA ARG A 170 -6.79 -14.84 -0.30
C ARG A 170 -6.10 -16.18 -0.57
N ASP A 171 -5.63 -16.84 0.48
CA ASP A 171 -4.92 -18.12 0.36
C ASP A 171 -5.88 -19.21 -0.13
N ALA A 172 -7.12 -19.20 0.35
CA ALA A 172 -8.16 -20.13 -0.11
C ALA A 172 -8.49 -19.91 -1.59
N ARG A 173 -8.60 -18.66 -2.04
CA ARG A 173 -8.84 -18.30 -3.43
C ARG A 173 -7.67 -18.64 -4.34
N LEU A 174 -6.44 -18.38 -3.92
CA LEU A 174 -5.24 -18.82 -4.65
C LEU A 174 -5.22 -20.35 -4.78
N ARG A 175 -5.58 -21.10 -3.72
CA ARG A 175 -5.71 -22.56 -3.79
C ARG A 175 -6.84 -23.01 -4.72
N ARG A 176 -8.01 -22.36 -4.71
CA ARG A 176 -9.11 -22.64 -5.64
C ARG A 176 -8.68 -22.40 -7.09
N LEU A 177 -7.99 -21.29 -7.37
CA LEU A 177 -7.44 -21.00 -8.70
C LEU A 177 -6.38 -22.02 -9.11
N ALA A 178 -5.54 -22.46 -8.18
CA ALA A 178 -4.49 -23.46 -8.42
C ALA A 178 -5.03 -24.87 -8.75
N GLN A 179 -6.29 -25.17 -8.45
CA GLN A 179 -6.95 -26.44 -8.79
C GLN A 179 -7.41 -26.52 -10.26
N GLY A 180 -7.40 -25.40 -11.00
CA GLY A 180 -7.74 -25.38 -12.42
C GLY A 180 -6.68 -26.02 -13.32
N GLY A 181 -7.04 -26.26 -14.58
CA GLY A 181 -6.14 -26.77 -15.62
C GLY A 181 -5.53 -25.70 -16.54
N ASP A 182 -5.81 -24.42 -16.30
CA ASP A 182 -5.43 -23.32 -17.19
C ASP A 182 -4.13 -22.62 -16.77
N GLU A 183 -3.66 -21.68 -17.59
CA GLU A 183 -2.49 -20.83 -17.31
C GLU A 183 -2.63 -20.06 -15.98
N THR A 184 -3.85 -19.67 -15.62
CA THR A 184 -4.16 -19.02 -14.34
C THR A 184 -3.80 -19.93 -13.15
N ALA A 185 -4.09 -21.22 -13.25
CA ALA A 185 -3.78 -22.20 -12.22
C ALA A 185 -2.28 -22.47 -12.08
N LEU A 186 -1.52 -22.46 -13.19
CA LEU A 186 -0.06 -22.54 -13.15
C LEU A 186 0.53 -21.34 -12.43
N LEU A 187 0.10 -20.12 -12.78
CA LEU A 187 0.54 -18.91 -12.12
C LEU A 187 0.17 -18.91 -10.64
N ALA A 188 -1.05 -19.29 -10.26
CA ALA A 188 -1.44 -19.37 -8.85
C ALA A 188 -0.57 -20.35 -8.05
N ARG A 189 -0.18 -21.49 -8.62
CA ARG A 189 0.76 -22.46 -8.02
C ARG A 189 2.16 -21.89 -7.85
N ASP A 190 2.69 -21.22 -8.87
CA ASP A 190 4.01 -20.55 -8.81
C ASP A 190 4.04 -19.50 -7.71
N LEU A 191 2.97 -18.71 -7.62
CA LEU A 191 2.81 -17.65 -6.63
C LEU A 191 2.71 -18.19 -5.20
N LEU A 192 1.93 -19.25 -4.97
CA LEU A 192 1.87 -19.94 -3.68
C LEU A 192 3.24 -20.52 -3.28
N SER A 193 3.96 -21.09 -4.25
CA SER A 193 5.29 -21.65 -4.06
C SER A 193 6.33 -20.58 -3.73
N MET A 194 6.28 -19.43 -4.40
CA MET A 194 7.14 -18.28 -4.13
C MET A 194 6.90 -17.72 -2.70
N GLU A 195 5.64 -17.64 -2.27
CA GLU A 195 5.30 -17.19 -0.91
C GLU A 195 5.80 -18.19 0.15
N ALA A 196 5.67 -19.50 -0.09
CA ALA A 196 6.23 -20.52 0.79
C ALA A 196 7.75 -20.36 0.95
N ARG A 197 8.49 -20.24 -0.16
CA ARG A 197 9.95 -19.98 -0.14
C ARG A 197 10.31 -18.68 0.56
N PHE A 198 9.49 -17.65 0.44
CA PHE A 198 9.71 -16.38 1.15
C PHE A 198 9.51 -16.54 2.66
N ARG A 199 8.46 -17.24 3.10
CA ARG A 199 8.22 -17.55 4.51
C ARG A 199 9.35 -18.40 5.11
N ASP A 200 9.82 -19.40 4.37
CA ASP A 200 10.93 -20.26 4.81
C ASP A 200 12.22 -19.44 4.98
N ARG A 201 12.54 -18.58 4.02
CA ARG A 201 13.68 -17.65 4.13
C ARG A 201 13.54 -16.70 5.31
N GLN A 202 12.34 -16.15 5.54
CA GLN A 202 12.10 -15.31 6.73
C GLN A 202 12.27 -16.09 8.03
N ALA A 203 11.81 -17.34 8.10
CA ALA A 203 11.96 -18.19 9.28
C ALA A 203 13.43 -18.50 9.59
N GLN A 204 14.28 -18.59 8.57
CA GLN A 204 15.72 -18.82 8.67
C GLN A 204 16.53 -17.57 9.08
N THR A 205 15.95 -16.37 9.02
CA THR A 205 16.65 -15.15 9.49
C THR A 205 16.73 -15.08 11.03
N PRO A 206 17.77 -14.44 11.62
CA PRO A 206 17.85 -14.22 13.05
C PRO A 206 16.60 -13.50 13.58
N GLY A 207 15.86 -14.14 14.48
CA GLY A 207 14.59 -13.63 15.01
C GLY A 207 13.33 -13.97 14.17
N GLY A 208 13.49 -14.65 13.04
CA GLY A 208 12.42 -15.11 12.15
C GLY A 208 11.42 -16.04 12.83
N ALA A 209 11.92 -17.03 13.58
CA ALA A 209 11.10 -17.97 14.35
C ALA A 209 10.20 -17.26 15.40
N LYS A 210 10.71 -16.18 16.02
CA LYS A 210 9.95 -15.38 17.00
C LYS A 210 8.82 -14.61 16.31
N ARG A 211 9.08 -13.96 15.16
CA ARG A 211 8.06 -13.25 14.37
C ARG A 211 7.01 -14.18 13.77
N ALA A 212 7.41 -15.37 13.33
CA ALA A 212 6.51 -16.39 12.80
C ALA A 212 5.50 -16.88 13.86
N LYS A 213 5.97 -17.17 15.08
CA LYS A 213 5.10 -17.55 16.23
C LYS A 213 4.08 -16.46 16.58
N VAL A 214 4.51 -15.20 16.65
CA VAL A 214 3.61 -14.07 16.95
C VAL A 214 2.52 -13.93 15.88
N SER A 215 2.89 -14.02 14.60
CA SER A 215 1.90 -13.90 13.53
C SER A 215 0.94 -15.09 13.44
N ALA A 216 1.40 -16.31 13.74
CA ALA A 216 0.53 -17.47 13.80
C ALA A 216 -0.51 -17.34 14.93
N GLY A 217 -0.11 -16.81 16.09
CA GLY A 217 -1.02 -16.50 17.19
C GLY A 217 -2.04 -15.41 16.85
N ALA A 218 -1.64 -14.38 16.09
CA ALA A 218 -2.57 -13.35 15.60
C ALA A 218 -3.61 -13.93 14.62
N ALA A 219 -3.18 -14.77 13.66
CA ALA A 219 -4.08 -15.38 12.68
C ALA A 219 -5.12 -16.32 13.33
N ARG A 220 -4.71 -17.12 14.33
CA ARG A 220 -5.63 -18.00 15.07
C ARG A 220 -6.70 -17.20 15.83
N ARG A 221 -6.33 -16.07 16.43
CA ARG A 221 -7.27 -15.18 17.12
C ARG A 221 -8.26 -14.53 16.17
N ALA A 222 -7.81 -14.10 14.99
CA ALA A 222 -8.68 -13.55 13.96
C ALA A 222 -9.71 -14.58 13.46
N ALA A 223 -9.26 -15.81 13.15
CA ALA A 223 -10.14 -16.89 12.73
C ALA A 223 -11.16 -17.29 13.82
N ALA A 224 -10.75 -17.30 15.10
CA ALA A 224 -11.66 -17.56 16.21
C ALA A 224 -12.71 -16.44 16.37
N ALA A 225 -12.32 -15.17 16.21
CA ALA A 225 -13.25 -14.05 16.26
C ALA A 225 -14.28 -14.08 15.12
N GLU A 226 -13.84 -14.45 13.91
CA GLU A 226 -14.70 -14.59 12.74
C GLU A 226 -15.68 -15.75 12.90
N ALA A 227 -15.23 -16.91 13.41
CA ALA A 227 -16.10 -18.04 13.72
C ALA A 227 -17.16 -17.68 14.79
N LEU A 228 -16.79 -16.87 15.79
CA LEU A 228 -17.72 -16.38 16.80
C LEU A 228 -18.76 -15.41 16.22
N ALA A 229 -18.34 -14.51 15.33
CA ALA A 229 -19.24 -13.59 14.62
C ALA A 229 -20.22 -14.35 13.71
N GLU A 230 -19.74 -15.36 12.99
CA GLU A 230 -20.54 -16.27 12.16
C GLU A 230 -21.61 -17.01 12.99
N SER A 231 -21.23 -17.54 14.15
CA SER A 231 -22.13 -18.23 15.08
C SER A 231 -23.23 -17.31 15.60
N ARG A 232 -22.88 -16.07 16.00
CA ARG A 232 -23.86 -15.05 16.43
C ARG A 232 -24.84 -14.67 15.32
N ARG A 233 -24.38 -14.52 14.08
CA ARG A 233 -25.24 -14.25 12.91
C ARG A 233 -26.26 -15.38 12.67
N ARG A 234 -25.84 -16.63 12.85
CA ARG A 234 -26.72 -17.82 12.70
C ARG A 234 -27.75 -17.92 13.83
N ALA A 235 -27.36 -17.62 15.07
CA ALA A 235 -28.26 -17.63 16.22
C ALA A 235 -29.34 -16.53 16.12
N GLY A 236 -28.97 -15.30 15.73
CA GLY A 236 -29.91 -14.20 15.55
C GLY A 236 -30.94 -14.41 14.43
N ARG A 237 -30.61 -15.21 13.41
CA ARG A 237 -31.55 -15.59 12.34
C ARG A 237 -32.59 -16.63 12.77
N LYS A 238 -32.29 -17.44 13.79
CA LYS A 238 -33.23 -18.46 14.31
C LYS A 238 -34.27 -17.89 15.28
N GLY A 239 -34.01 -16.76 15.93
CA GLY A 239 -34.96 -16.10 16.84
C GLY A 239 -35.96 -15.12 16.18
N ARG A 240 -35.95 -15.02 14.84
CA ARG A 240 -36.85 -14.15 14.05
C ARG A 240 -37.82 -14.94 13.16
N ARG A 241 -37.85 -16.27 13.29
CA ARG A 241 -38.83 -17.15 12.65
C ARG A 241 -39.83 -17.64 13.68
#